data_AF-A0AAU6L8R4-F1
#
_entry.id   AF-A0AAU6L8R4-F1
#
_cell.length_a   1.000
_cell.length_b   1.000
_cell.length_c   1.000
_cell.angle_alpha   90.00
_cell.angle_beta   90.00
_cell.angle_gamma   90.00
#
_symmetry.space_group_name_H-M   'P 1'
#
loop_
_entity.id
_entity.type
_entity.pdbx_description
1 polymer ?
#
loop_
_entity_poly.entity_id
_entity_poly.type
_entity_poly.pdbx_seq_one_letter_code
_entity_poly.pdbx_strand_id
1 'polypeptide(L)'
;MPFQHPEEIGYGYVIERYAARKDSSHARYLVLKSGRFLRPEWPHAEHFARHLIDDSATITDVELEALLGYEWRSRLTAAWLIGVGRRATFRERIGDLLLASEFCFSGSAYCFALARFGTHADAEILTAYLDHYLPRTDLRYDQPAALGALLRLDAHLGTNHADRFTQPDGLWDQWVNALAHLRDHPAYTPVERRRWTDLQCDFANGWSRSSPPNPSLDRPADSVS
;
A
#
# COMPACT_ATOMS: atom_id res chain seq x y z
N MET A 1 -21.46 -5.27 8.00
CA MET A 1 -21.44 -4.38 9.18
C MET A 1 -21.81 -2.97 8.71
N PRO A 2 -22.71 -2.24 9.38
CA PRO A 2 -22.98 -0.85 9.02
C PRO A 2 -21.74 0.02 9.26
N PHE A 3 -21.48 0.95 8.35
CA PHE A 3 -20.41 1.95 8.47
C PHE A 3 -20.71 2.84 9.67
N GLN A 4 -19.83 2.86 10.67
CA GLN A 4 -19.90 3.81 11.78
C GLN A 4 -18.96 4.97 11.48
N HIS A 5 -19.45 6.20 11.57
CA HIS A 5 -18.63 7.37 11.28
C HIS A 5 -17.59 7.54 12.40
N PRO A 6 -16.31 7.77 12.13
CA PRO A 6 -15.30 7.99 13.17
C PRO A 6 -15.68 9.10 14.15
N GLU A 7 -16.41 10.11 13.72
CA GLU A 7 -16.96 11.15 14.62
C GLU A 7 -18.01 10.61 15.61
N GLU A 8 -18.82 9.63 15.21
CA GLU A 8 -19.85 8.99 16.07
C GLU A 8 -19.23 8.12 17.16
N ILE A 9 -17.98 7.67 16.96
CA ILE A 9 -17.21 6.84 17.90
C ILE A 9 -16.04 7.59 18.57
N GLY A 10 -15.94 8.92 18.39
CA GLY A 10 -14.92 9.76 19.04
C GLY A 10 -13.53 9.76 18.36
N TYR A 11 -13.40 9.18 17.17
CA TYR A 11 -12.16 9.07 16.38
C TYR A 11 -12.08 10.07 15.21
N GLY A 12 -12.87 11.16 15.21
CA GLY A 12 -12.77 12.22 14.19
C GLY A 12 -11.35 12.78 14.05
N TYR A 13 -10.63 12.89 15.17
CA TYR A 13 -9.23 13.34 15.19
C TYR A 13 -8.29 12.42 14.39
N VAL A 14 -8.62 11.12 14.24
CA VAL A 14 -7.79 10.13 13.56
C VAL A 14 -7.76 10.43 12.05
N ILE A 15 -8.91 10.80 11.48
CA ILE A 15 -8.98 11.20 10.06
C ILE A 15 -8.13 12.46 9.83
N GLU A 16 -8.28 13.46 10.70
CA GLU A 16 -7.52 14.71 10.59
C GLU A 16 -6.01 14.48 10.71
N ARG A 17 -5.61 13.72 11.73
CA ARG A 17 -4.22 13.43 12.05
C ARG A 17 -3.51 12.58 10.99
N TYR A 18 -4.19 11.57 10.46
CA TYR A 18 -3.53 10.60 9.58
C TYR A 18 -3.87 10.79 8.11
N ALA A 19 -5.15 10.96 7.76
CA ALA A 19 -5.58 10.99 6.35
C ALA A 19 -5.58 12.40 5.74
N ALA A 20 -6.08 13.39 6.47
CA ALA A 20 -6.20 14.78 6.00
C ALA A 20 -4.96 15.63 6.27
N ARG A 21 -4.00 15.11 7.04
CA ARG A 21 -2.72 15.77 7.34
C ARG A 21 -2.04 16.29 6.08
N LYS A 22 -1.57 17.52 6.16
CA LYS A 22 -0.90 18.21 5.06
C LYS A 22 0.60 18.25 5.32
N ASP A 23 1.29 17.23 4.83
CA ASP A 23 2.77 17.19 4.80
C ASP A 23 3.34 18.01 3.61
N SER A 24 2.46 18.63 2.82
CA SER A 24 2.75 19.54 1.71
C SER A 24 1.53 20.45 1.48
N SER A 25 1.45 21.14 0.34
CA SER A 25 0.20 21.80 -0.08
C SER A 25 -1.00 20.84 -0.30
N HIS A 26 -0.78 19.52 -0.22
CA HIS A 26 -1.78 18.49 -0.42
C HIS A 26 -1.99 17.63 0.83
N ALA A 27 -3.24 17.18 1.03
CA ALA A 27 -3.56 16.17 2.04
C ALA A 27 -2.86 14.84 1.73
N ARG A 28 -2.47 14.09 2.77
CA ARG A 28 -1.72 12.84 2.67
C ARG A 28 -2.37 11.84 1.70
N TYR A 29 -3.67 11.61 1.82
CA TYR A 29 -4.37 10.66 0.95
C TYR A 29 -4.22 10.99 -0.54
N LEU A 30 -4.10 12.27 -0.92
CA LEU A 30 -3.88 12.68 -2.32
C LEU A 30 -2.45 12.38 -2.77
N VAL A 31 -1.47 12.60 -1.90
CA VAL A 31 -0.07 12.26 -2.18
C VAL A 31 0.08 10.76 -2.37
N LEU A 32 -0.52 9.97 -1.48
CA LEU A 32 -0.54 8.50 -1.54
C LEU A 32 -1.22 8.00 -2.81
N LYS A 33 -2.45 8.48 -3.09
CA LYS A 33 -3.22 8.09 -4.29
C LYS A 33 -2.46 8.38 -5.59
N SER A 34 -1.80 9.53 -5.68
CA SER A 34 -1.13 9.96 -6.91
C SER A 34 0.26 9.35 -7.12
N GLY A 35 0.81 8.65 -6.13
CA GLY A 35 2.19 8.16 -6.17
C GLY A 35 3.23 9.28 -6.28
N ARG A 36 2.87 10.53 -5.94
CA ARG A 36 3.72 11.72 -6.15
C ARG A 36 5.05 11.61 -5.38
N PHE A 37 5.03 10.95 -4.23
CA PHE A 37 6.20 10.69 -3.40
C PHE A 37 7.27 9.81 -4.08
N LEU A 38 6.94 9.13 -5.18
CA LEU A 38 7.89 8.35 -5.97
C LEU A 38 8.61 9.20 -7.05
N ARG A 39 8.24 10.47 -7.22
CA ARG A 39 8.87 11.35 -8.22
C ARG A 39 10.18 11.91 -7.65
N PRO A 40 11.34 11.69 -8.30
CA PRO A 40 12.63 12.15 -7.78
C PRO A 40 12.68 13.65 -7.49
N GLU A 41 12.01 14.46 -8.32
CA GLU A 41 12.02 15.92 -8.25
C GLU A 41 11.00 16.51 -7.27
N TRP A 42 10.28 15.71 -6.50
CA TRP A 42 9.25 16.25 -5.60
C TRP A 42 9.88 16.76 -4.29
N PRO A 43 9.90 18.09 -4.03
CA PRO A 43 10.70 18.67 -2.95
C PRO A 43 10.23 18.32 -1.53
N HIS A 44 9.08 17.66 -1.39
CA HIS A 44 8.51 17.27 -0.10
C HIS A 44 8.69 15.77 0.19
N ALA A 45 9.38 15.01 -0.67
CA ALA A 45 9.46 13.55 -0.57
C ALA A 45 10.04 13.07 0.78
N GLU A 46 11.15 13.66 1.23
CA GLU A 46 11.79 13.32 2.50
C GLU A 46 10.90 13.63 3.71
N HIS A 47 10.36 14.85 3.75
CA HIS A 47 9.48 15.28 4.84
C HIS A 47 8.22 14.41 4.93
N PHE A 48 7.61 14.12 3.78
CA PHE A 48 6.48 13.22 3.67
C PHE A 48 6.82 11.80 4.16
N ALA A 49 7.95 11.24 3.72
CA ALA A 49 8.37 9.89 4.09
C ALA A 49 8.57 9.75 5.60
N ARG A 50 9.27 10.71 6.22
CA ARG A 50 9.49 10.74 7.67
C ARG A 50 8.17 10.78 8.43
N HIS A 51 7.25 11.67 8.06
CA HIS A 51 5.96 11.74 8.73
C HIS A 51 5.10 10.49 8.55
N LEU A 52 5.17 9.86 7.38
CA LEU A 52 4.47 8.59 7.16
C LEU A 52 5.04 7.46 8.05
N ILE A 53 6.37 7.42 8.23
CA ILE A 53 7.04 6.44 9.10
C ILE A 53 6.71 6.71 10.57
N ASP A 54 6.87 7.94 11.04
CA ASP A 54 6.57 8.31 12.42
C ASP A 54 5.12 7.99 12.77
N ASP A 55 4.20 8.30 11.87
CA ASP A 55 2.78 7.99 12.05
C ASP A 55 2.52 6.48 12.01
N SER A 56 3.21 5.71 11.16
CA SER A 56 3.09 4.24 11.13
C SER A 56 3.61 3.56 12.40
N ALA A 57 4.59 4.18 13.07
CA ALA A 57 5.15 3.69 14.31
C ALA A 57 4.28 4.05 15.53
N THR A 58 3.58 5.18 15.48
CA THR A 58 2.81 5.71 16.63
C THR A 58 1.32 5.39 16.59
N ILE A 59 0.74 5.13 15.42
CA ILE A 59 -0.67 4.79 15.31
C ILE A 59 -0.98 3.45 16.00
N THR A 60 -2.08 3.45 16.75
CA THR A 60 -2.56 2.27 17.47
C THR A 60 -3.39 1.35 16.57
N ASP A 61 -3.54 0.09 16.97
CA ASP A 61 -4.34 -0.87 16.21
C ASP A 61 -5.83 -0.48 16.18
N VAL A 62 -6.34 0.14 17.25
CA VAL A 62 -7.73 0.64 17.31
C VAL A 62 -7.96 1.78 16.33
N GLU A 63 -7.01 2.71 16.22
CA GLU A 63 -7.07 3.81 15.25
C GLU A 63 -6.98 3.31 13.80
N LEU A 64 -6.16 2.28 13.56
CA LEU A 64 -6.10 1.62 12.25
C LEU A 64 -7.44 0.96 11.89
N GLU A 65 -8.07 0.25 12.82
CA GLU A 65 -9.41 -0.32 12.58
C GLU A 65 -10.46 0.76 12.31
N ALA A 66 -10.44 1.86 13.06
CA ALA A 66 -11.33 2.98 12.83
C ALA A 66 -11.18 3.58 11.42
N LEU A 67 -9.94 3.73 10.94
CA LEU A 67 -9.69 4.21 9.58
C LEU A 67 -10.11 3.19 8.50
N LEU A 68 -9.88 1.89 8.73
CA LEU A 68 -10.31 0.83 7.81
C LEU A 68 -11.84 0.68 7.76
N GLY A 69 -12.54 1.04 8.83
CA GLY A 69 -14.00 0.98 8.93
C GLY A 69 -14.76 2.06 8.17
N TYR A 70 -14.08 3.10 7.67
CA TYR A 70 -14.74 4.29 7.14
C TYR A 70 -14.61 4.43 5.60
N GLU A 71 -14.41 5.65 5.09
CA GLU A 71 -14.36 5.93 3.65
C GLU A 71 -12.99 5.65 3.00
N TRP A 72 -12.95 5.72 1.67
CA TRP A 72 -11.83 5.27 0.86
C TRP A 72 -10.49 5.99 1.14
N ARG A 73 -10.47 7.28 1.53
CA ARG A 73 -9.24 8.02 1.84
C ARG A 73 -8.62 7.56 3.16
N SER A 74 -9.48 7.28 4.14
CA SER A 74 -9.13 6.72 5.45
C SER A 74 -8.58 5.31 5.27
N ARG A 75 -9.30 4.45 4.53
CA ARG A 75 -8.86 3.10 4.15
C ARG A 75 -7.52 3.10 3.41
N LEU A 76 -7.37 3.97 2.41
CA LEU A 76 -6.13 4.14 1.65
C LEU A 76 -4.96 4.48 2.58
N THR A 77 -5.15 5.47 3.45
CA THR A 77 -4.12 5.91 4.40
C THR A 77 -3.75 4.81 5.38
N ALA A 78 -4.74 4.12 5.96
CA ALA A 78 -4.51 3.03 6.91
C ALA A 78 -3.71 1.90 6.27
N ALA A 79 -4.06 1.48 5.06
CA ALA A 79 -3.33 0.44 4.34
C ALA A 79 -1.86 0.81 4.09
N TRP A 80 -1.59 2.07 3.76
CA TRP A 80 -0.21 2.57 3.67
C TRP A 80 0.53 2.52 4.99
N LEU A 81 -0.07 3.00 6.09
CA LEU A 81 0.55 2.95 7.42
C LEU A 81 0.83 1.51 7.86
N ILE A 82 -0.10 0.60 7.61
CA ILE A 82 0.04 -0.84 7.87
C ILE A 82 1.20 -1.44 7.06
N GLY A 83 1.29 -1.15 5.76
CA GLY A 83 2.35 -1.65 4.89
C GLY A 83 3.74 -1.06 5.20
N VAL A 84 3.80 0.21 5.60
CA VAL A 84 5.05 0.85 6.05
C VAL A 84 5.51 0.21 7.36
N GLY A 85 4.62 0.13 8.36
CA GLY A 85 4.89 -0.47 9.67
C GLY A 85 4.93 -2.00 9.69
N ARG A 86 4.71 -2.67 8.55
CA ARG A 86 4.65 -4.14 8.40
C ARG A 86 3.73 -4.82 9.44
N ARG A 87 2.57 -4.23 9.73
CA ARG A 87 1.61 -4.69 10.76
C ARG A 87 0.80 -5.90 10.25
N ALA A 88 1.45 -7.06 10.19
CA ALA A 88 0.89 -8.29 9.62
C ALA A 88 -0.34 -8.85 10.36
N THR A 89 -0.64 -8.38 11.57
CA THR A 89 -1.88 -8.67 12.30
C THR A 89 -3.14 -8.24 11.52
N PHE A 90 -3.03 -7.25 10.63
CA PHE A 90 -4.11 -6.77 9.78
C PHE A 90 -4.25 -7.54 8.46
N ARG A 91 -3.48 -8.61 8.22
CA ARG A 91 -3.48 -9.35 6.96
C ARG A 91 -4.87 -9.81 6.54
N GLU A 92 -5.57 -10.52 7.43
CA GLU A 92 -6.91 -11.06 7.15
C GLU A 92 -7.88 -9.91 6.85
N ARG A 93 -7.84 -8.86 7.69
CA ARG A 93 -8.68 -7.67 7.51
C ARG A 93 -8.46 -6.98 6.16
N ILE A 94 -7.20 -6.85 5.73
CA ILE A 94 -6.84 -6.28 4.43
C ILE A 94 -7.28 -7.19 3.29
N GLY A 95 -7.13 -8.51 3.43
CA GLY A 95 -7.59 -9.49 2.45
C GLY A 95 -9.10 -9.43 2.23
N ASP A 96 -9.88 -9.38 3.31
CA ASP A 96 -11.34 -9.26 3.24
C ASP A 96 -11.77 -7.97 2.52
N LEU A 97 -11.13 -6.84 2.88
CA LEU A 97 -11.43 -5.54 2.26
C LEU A 97 -11.04 -5.48 0.79
N LEU A 98 -9.92 -6.11 0.42
CA LEU A 98 -9.48 -6.24 -0.97
C LEU A 98 -10.47 -7.09 -1.77
N LEU A 99 -10.86 -8.26 -1.26
CA LEU A 99 -11.80 -9.14 -1.93
C LEU A 99 -13.19 -8.52 -2.07
N ALA A 100 -13.65 -7.77 -1.06
CA ALA A 100 -14.95 -7.11 -1.13
C ALA A 100 -15.02 -6.00 -2.20
N SER A 101 -13.88 -5.39 -2.58
CA SER A 101 -13.78 -4.33 -3.59
C SER A 101 -14.80 -3.19 -3.45
N GLU A 102 -15.20 -2.86 -2.22
CA GLU A 102 -16.30 -1.90 -1.96
C GLU A 102 -15.98 -0.46 -2.36
N PHE A 103 -14.70 -0.07 -2.39
CA PHE A 103 -14.28 1.31 -2.64
C PHE A 103 -13.14 1.39 -3.65
N CYS A 104 -13.30 2.30 -4.62
CA CYS A 104 -12.25 2.64 -5.56
C CYS A 104 -11.01 3.20 -4.84
N PHE A 105 -9.82 2.95 -5.41
CA PHE A 105 -8.50 3.45 -5.02
C PHE A 105 -7.85 2.79 -3.79
N SER A 106 -8.62 2.28 -2.83
CA SER A 106 -8.05 1.66 -1.62
C SER A 106 -7.40 0.30 -1.89
N GLY A 107 -7.87 -0.47 -2.90
CA GLY A 107 -7.34 -1.80 -3.19
C GLY A 107 -5.87 -1.79 -3.60
N SER A 108 -5.41 -0.75 -4.31
CA SER A 108 -3.99 -0.58 -4.62
C SER A 108 -3.10 -0.48 -3.37
N ALA A 109 -3.59 0.15 -2.30
CA ALA A 109 -2.85 0.25 -1.04
C ALA A 109 -2.91 -1.05 -0.23
N TYR A 110 -3.99 -1.83 -0.33
CA TYR A 110 -4.05 -3.19 0.22
C TYR A 110 -3.03 -4.11 -0.45
N CYS A 111 -2.94 -4.05 -1.79
CA CYS A 111 -1.95 -4.81 -2.56
C CYS A 111 -0.52 -4.43 -2.14
N PHE A 112 -0.27 -3.13 -1.94
CA PHE A 112 1.00 -2.65 -1.38
C PHE A 112 1.28 -3.26 0.01
N ALA A 113 0.32 -3.22 0.94
CA ALA A 113 0.51 -3.77 2.28
C ALA A 113 0.80 -5.28 2.28
N LEU A 114 0.09 -6.06 1.46
CA LEU A 114 0.33 -7.49 1.29
C LEU A 114 1.73 -7.77 0.70
N ALA A 115 2.14 -7.00 -0.32
CA ALA A 115 3.49 -7.08 -0.87
C ALA A 115 4.58 -6.76 0.18
N ARG A 116 4.27 -5.87 1.14
CA ARG A 116 5.16 -5.50 2.25
C ARG A 116 5.26 -6.57 3.32
N PHE A 117 4.21 -7.34 3.57
CA PHE A 117 4.23 -8.46 4.51
C PHE A 117 5.11 -9.59 3.99
N GLY A 118 5.03 -9.91 2.69
CA GLY A 118 6.07 -10.69 2.02
C GLY A 118 6.02 -12.20 2.28
N THR A 119 4.87 -12.76 2.63
CA THR A 119 4.70 -14.18 2.97
C THR A 119 3.86 -14.94 1.93
N HIS A 120 3.87 -16.27 2.01
CA HIS A 120 3.05 -17.12 1.14
C HIS A 120 1.54 -16.84 1.32
N ALA A 121 1.09 -16.57 2.54
CA ALA A 121 -0.29 -16.20 2.81
C ALA A 121 -0.71 -14.90 2.10
N ASP A 122 0.23 -13.96 1.92
CA ASP A 122 -0.04 -12.72 1.19
C ASP A 122 -0.18 -12.98 -0.32
N ALA A 123 0.61 -13.92 -0.86
CA ALA A 123 0.48 -14.37 -2.24
C ALA A 123 -0.86 -15.07 -2.48
N GLU A 124 -1.30 -15.94 -1.56
CA GLU A 124 -2.60 -16.62 -1.64
C GLU A 124 -3.78 -15.62 -1.68
N ILE A 125 -3.76 -14.58 -0.84
CA ILE A 125 -4.78 -13.53 -0.86
C ILE A 125 -4.83 -12.81 -2.21
N LEU A 126 -3.66 -12.43 -2.75
CA LEU A 126 -3.56 -11.76 -4.05
C LEU A 126 -4.00 -12.68 -5.20
N THR A 127 -3.64 -13.96 -5.16
CA THR A 127 -4.09 -14.97 -6.12
C THR A 127 -5.61 -15.12 -6.08
N ALA A 128 -6.21 -15.22 -4.89
CA ALA A 128 -7.66 -15.37 -4.74
C ALA A 128 -8.42 -14.15 -5.31
N TYR A 129 -7.91 -12.94 -5.08
CA TYR A 129 -8.46 -11.73 -5.66
C TYR A 129 -8.38 -11.73 -7.19
N LEU A 130 -7.22 -12.07 -7.77
CA LEU A 130 -7.03 -12.12 -9.22
C LEU A 130 -7.89 -13.19 -9.89
N ASP A 131 -8.03 -14.36 -9.27
CA ASP A 131 -8.94 -15.42 -9.70
C ASP A 131 -10.39 -14.95 -9.78
N HIS A 132 -10.80 -14.13 -8.82
CA HIS A 132 -12.18 -13.62 -8.78
C HIS A 132 -12.44 -12.51 -9.81
N TYR A 133 -11.48 -11.61 -10.01
CA TYR A 133 -11.71 -10.34 -10.73
C TYR A 133 -11.07 -10.25 -12.12
N LEU A 134 -10.11 -11.09 -12.50
CA LEU A 134 -9.60 -11.10 -13.88
C LEU A 134 -10.64 -11.62 -14.89
N PRO A 135 -11.42 -12.67 -14.60
CA PRO A 135 -12.46 -13.13 -15.54
C PRO A 135 -13.58 -12.12 -15.78
N ARG A 136 -13.74 -11.13 -14.89
CA ARG A 136 -14.77 -10.08 -14.96
C ARG A 136 -14.25 -8.88 -15.73
N THR A 137 -14.22 -9.02 -17.05
CA THR A 137 -13.62 -8.04 -17.96
C THR A 137 -14.41 -6.72 -18.07
N ASP A 138 -15.62 -6.69 -17.54
CA ASP A 138 -16.44 -5.49 -17.35
C ASP A 138 -16.02 -4.65 -16.12
N LEU A 139 -15.33 -5.26 -15.16
CA LEU A 139 -14.91 -4.62 -13.91
C LEU A 139 -13.45 -4.14 -13.96
N ARG A 140 -13.26 -2.90 -13.51
CA ARG A 140 -11.96 -2.23 -13.42
C ARG A 140 -11.69 -1.78 -11.99
N TYR A 141 -11.08 -2.68 -11.24
CA TYR A 141 -10.67 -2.45 -9.87
C TYR A 141 -9.15 -2.45 -9.81
N ASP A 142 -8.60 -3.07 -8.78
CA ASP A 142 -7.18 -3.06 -8.47
C ASP A 142 -6.44 -4.29 -9.03
N GLN A 143 -6.98 -4.97 -10.06
CA GLN A 143 -6.29 -6.10 -10.73
C GLN A 143 -4.84 -5.77 -11.14
N PRO A 144 -4.52 -4.57 -11.70
CA PRO A 144 -3.13 -4.23 -12.01
C PRO A 144 -2.22 -4.11 -10.79
N ALA A 145 -2.74 -3.62 -9.66
CA ALA A 145 -1.97 -3.51 -8.43
C ALA A 145 -1.77 -4.90 -7.80
N ALA A 146 -2.81 -5.74 -7.81
CA ALA A 146 -2.75 -7.11 -7.30
C ALA A 146 -1.75 -7.97 -8.08
N LEU A 147 -1.76 -7.88 -9.43
CA LEU A 147 -0.79 -8.61 -10.25
C LEU A 147 0.64 -8.13 -9.98
N GLY A 148 0.86 -6.81 -9.92
CA GLY A 148 2.19 -6.28 -9.60
C GLY A 148 2.70 -6.72 -8.23
N ALA A 149 1.81 -6.74 -7.22
CA ALA A 149 2.11 -7.26 -5.89
C ALA A 149 2.47 -8.75 -5.91
N LEU A 150 1.69 -9.58 -6.61
CA LEU A 150 1.93 -11.02 -6.70
C LEU A 150 3.26 -11.33 -7.39
N LEU A 151 3.55 -10.68 -8.53
CA LEU A 151 4.82 -10.84 -9.26
C LEU A 151 6.05 -10.46 -8.41
N ARG A 152 5.91 -9.44 -7.56
CA ARG A 152 6.95 -9.08 -6.60
C ARG A 152 7.13 -10.16 -5.54
N LEU A 153 6.03 -10.69 -5.00
CA LEU A 153 6.08 -11.78 -4.01
C LEU A 153 6.71 -13.03 -4.61
N ASP A 154 6.35 -13.41 -5.83
CA ASP A 154 6.96 -14.53 -6.55
C ASP A 154 8.47 -14.39 -6.68
N ALA A 155 8.94 -13.21 -7.11
CA ALA A 155 10.36 -12.93 -7.18
C ALA A 155 11.06 -12.94 -5.81
N HIS A 156 10.36 -12.53 -4.74
CA HIS A 156 10.90 -12.49 -3.39
C HIS A 156 10.96 -13.87 -2.73
N LEU A 157 9.95 -14.71 -2.97
CA LEU A 157 9.76 -16.02 -2.35
C LEU A 157 10.33 -17.17 -3.19
N GLY A 158 10.69 -16.91 -4.45
CA GLY A 158 11.11 -17.95 -5.39
C GLY A 158 9.95 -18.83 -5.85
N THR A 159 8.74 -18.28 -5.88
CA THR A 159 7.50 -18.94 -6.30
C THR A 159 7.06 -18.44 -7.68
N ASN A 160 6.00 -19.02 -8.22
CA ASN A 160 5.47 -18.69 -9.54
C ASN A 160 3.92 -18.68 -9.58
N HIS A 161 3.30 -18.16 -8.53
CA HIS A 161 1.85 -18.05 -8.41
C HIS A 161 1.21 -17.22 -9.54
N ALA A 162 1.92 -16.22 -10.06
CA ALA A 162 1.45 -15.35 -11.13
C ALA A 162 1.43 -16.02 -12.51
N ASP A 163 2.20 -17.10 -12.72
CA ASP A 163 2.37 -17.73 -14.05
C ASP A 163 1.04 -18.09 -14.70
N ARG A 164 0.08 -18.60 -13.93
CA ARG A 164 -1.26 -18.98 -14.40
C ARG A 164 -2.08 -17.81 -14.96
N PHE A 165 -1.77 -16.58 -14.55
CA PHE A 165 -2.47 -15.38 -15.00
C PHE A 165 -1.79 -14.74 -16.21
N THR A 166 -0.46 -14.86 -16.28
CA THR A 166 0.39 -14.17 -17.26
C THR A 166 0.92 -15.06 -18.37
N GLN A 167 0.46 -16.32 -18.48
CA GLN A 167 0.68 -17.09 -19.70
C GLN A 167 0.14 -16.31 -20.92
N PRO A 168 0.74 -16.49 -22.11
CA PRO A 168 0.18 -15.93 -23.35
C PRO A 168 -1.29 -16.31 -23.50
N ASP A 169 -2.13 -15.33 -23.84
CA ASP A 169 -3.60 -15.47 -23.94
C ASP A 169 -4.28 -15.87 -22.62
N GLY A 170 -3.58 -15.72 -21.49
CA GLY A 170 -4.08 -15.98 -20.14
C GLY A 170 -5.08 -14.93 -19.64
N LEU A 171 -5.53 -15.09 -18.40
CA LEU A 171 -6.56 -14.22 -17.81
C LEU A 171 -6.15 -12.73 -17.79
N TRP A 172 -4.86 -12.43 -17.63
CA TRP A 172 -4.36 -11.06 -17.69
C TRP A 172 -4.54 -10.46 -19.09
N ASP A 173 -4.07 -11.17 -20.13
CA ASP A 173 -4.16 -10.71 -21.51
C ASP A 173 -5.62 -10.56 -21.95
N GLN A 174 -6.49 -11.50 -21.58
CA GLN A 174 -7.92 -11.44 -21.85
C GLN A 174 -8.55 -10.19 -21.22
N TRP A 175 -8.23 -9.90 -19.96
CA TRP A 175 -8.73 -8.72 -19.26
C TRP A 175 -8.23 -7.41 -19.89
N VAL A 176 -6.94 -7.31 -20.23
CA VAL A 176 -6.37 -6.15 -20.93
C VAL A 176 -7.00 -5.96 -22.32
N ASN A 177 -7.15 -7.04 -23.09
CA ASN A 177 -7.65 -7.00 -24.47
C ASN A 177 -9.13 -6.67 -24.58
N ALA A 178 -9.93 -7.02 -23.57
CA ALA A 178 -11.33 -6.63 -23.47
C ALA A 178 -11.51 -5.11 -23.28
N LEU A 179 -10.47 -4.42 -22.81
CA LEU A 179 -10.47 -2.99 -22.51
C LEU A 179 -9.71 -2.23 -23.61
N ALA A 180 -10.43 -1.78 -24.64
CA ALA A 180 -9.82 -1.20 -25.86
C ALA A 180 -8.81 -0.05 -25.63
N HIS A 181 -8.95 0.71 -24.54
CA HIS A 181 -8.05 1.81 -24.17
C HIS A 181 -6.81 1.37 -23.36
N LEU A 182 -6.76 0.12 -22.90
CA LEU A 182 -5.62 -0.50 -22.21
C LEU A 182 -4.81 -1.40 -23.14
N ARG A 183 -5.41 -1.86 -24.24
CA ARG A 183 -4.75 -2.68 -25.25
C ARG A 183 -3.47 -1.98 -25.72
N ASP A 184 -2.38 -2.74 -25.75
CA ASP A 184 -1.03 -2.30 -26.13
C ASP A 184 -0.45 -1.15 -25.26
N HIS A 185 -1.11 -0.81 -24.14
CA HIS A 185 -0.62 0.25 -23.26
C HIS A 185 0.54 -0.29 -22.40
N PRO A 186 1.77 0.27 -22.50
CA PRO A 186 2.97 -0.31 -21.90
C PRO A 186 2.89 -0.44 -20.36
N ALA A 187 2.16 0.46 -19.71
CA ALA A 187 1.93 0.43 -18.26
C ALA A 187 1.14 -0.79 -17.75
N TYR A 188 0.54 -1.59 -18.64
CA TYR A 188 -0.23 -2.80 -18.31
C TYR A 188 0.51 -4.09 -18.68
N THR A 189 1.79 -4.01 -19.01
CA THR A 189 2.64 -5.21 -19.07
C THR A 189 2.88 -5.75 -17.65
N PRO A 190 2.95 -7.08 -17.44
CA PRO A 190 3.30 -7.66 -16.14
C PRO A 190 4.60 -7.08 -15.54
N VAL A 191 5.61 -6.85 -16.38
CA VAL A 191 6.90 -6.25 -15.98
C VAL A 191 6.70 -4.85 -15.40
N GLU A 192 5.96 -3.98 -16.08
CA GLU A 192 5.71 -2.63 -15.56
C GLU A 192 4.81 -2.65 -14.32
N ARG A 193 3.87 -3.60 -14.22
CA ARG A 193 3.07 -3.77 -13.00
C ARG A 193 3.93 -4.14 -11.80
N ARG A 194 4.85 -5.07 -11.95
CA ARG A 194 5.83 -5.43 -10.92
C ARG A 194 6.71 -4.24 -10.56
N ARG A 195 7.29 -3.57 -11.56
CA ARG A 195 8.18 -2.40 -11.36
C ARG A 195 7.52 -1.32 -10.50
N TRP A 196 6.24 -1.05 -10.74
CA TRP A 196 5.50 -0.05 -9.97
C TRP A 196 5.36 -0.44 -8.48
N THR A 197 5.08 -1.71 -8.19
CA THR A 197 5.06 -2.24 -6.82
C THR A 197 6.45 -2.20 -6.18
N ASP A 198 7.50 -2.54 -6.93
CA ASP A 198 8.89 -2.49 -6.46
C ASP A 198 9.25 -1.07 -6.01
N LEU A 199 8.95 -0.03 -6.81
CA LEU A 199 9.17 1.37 -6.44
C LEU A 199 8.49 1.76 -5.13
N GLN A 200 7.24 1.33 -4.90
CA GLN A 200 6.53 1.60 -3.64
C GLN A 200 7.18 0.89 -2.45
N CYS A 201 7.52 -0.38 -2.61
CA CYS A 201 8.13 -1.18 -1.55
C CYS A 201 9.54 -0.69 -1.21
N ASP A 202 10.30 -0.26 -2.21
CA ASP A 202 11.66 0.26 -2.05
C ASP A 202 11.66 1.64 -1.42
N PHE A 203 10.70 2.50 -1.77
CA PHE A 203 10.46 3.75 -1.05
C PHE A 203 10.23 3.46 0.45
N ALA A 204 9.31 2.56 0.80
CA ALA A 204 9.05 2.23 2.20
C ALA A 204 10.30 1.64 2.92
N ASN A 205 11.11 0.85 2.20
CA ASN A 205 12.35 0.28 2.73
C ASN A 205 13.47 1.29 2.95
N GLY A 206 13.70 2.19 1.98
CA GLY A 206 14.82 3.14 1.98
C GLY A 206 14.73 4.13 3.14
N TRP A 207 13.51 4.52 3.49
CA TRP A 207 13.27 5.42 4.61
C TRP A 207 13.20 4.70 5.96
N SER A 208 12.69 3.47 6.02
CA SER A 208 12.69 2.66 7.26
C SER A 208 14.10 2.29 7.74
N ARG A 209 15.09 2.27 6.84
CA ARG A 209 16.50 2.00 7.15
C ARG A 209 17.31 3.24 7.52
N SER A 210 16.72 4.44 7.41
CA SER A 210 17.40 5.72 7.60
C SER A 210 17.05 6.40 8.94
N SER A 211 16.61 5.66 9.96
CA SER A 211 16.59 6.19 11.33
C SER A 211 18.02 6.58 11.73
N PRO A 212 18.27 7.82 12.20
CA PRO A 212 19.61 8.20 12.64
C PRO A 212 20.00 7.37 13.87
N PRO A 213 21.29 7.06 14.07
CA PRO A 213 21.75 6.48 15.31
C PRO A 213 21.39 7.42 16.47
N ASN A 214 20.81 6.84 17.51
CA ASN A 214 20.51 7.50 18.77
C ASN A 214 21.77 8.23 19.27
N PRO A 215 21.76 9.55 19.54
CA PRO A 215 22.90 10.21 20.16
C PRO A 215 22.94 9.78 21.62
N SER A 216 23.57 8.64 21.89
CA SER A 216 23.98 8.26 23.24
C SER A 216 24.89 9.36 23.78
N LEU A 217 24.46 9.93 24.90
CA LEU A 217 25.20 10.85 25.76
C LEU A 217 26.58 10.29 26.08
N ASP A 218 27.61 10.74 25.37
CA ASP A 218 28.96 10.85 25.91
C ASP A 218 29.26 12.33 26.10
N ARG A 219 28.95 12.81 27.30
CA ARG A 219 29.53 14.03 27.85
C ARG A 219 30.88 13.62 28.45
N PRO A 220 32.03 14.13 27.99
CA PRO A 220 33.25 13.99 28.75
C PRO A 220 33.09 14.79 30.05
N ALA A 221 33.28 14.12 31.17
CA ALA A 221 33.34 14.74 32.48
C ALA A 221 34.54 15.69 32.53
N ASP A 222 34.27 16.91 32.98
CA ASP A 222 35.27 17.83 33.50
C ASP A 222 36.24 17.08 34.42
N SER A 223 37.54 17.25 34.19
CA SER A 223 38.56 16.91 35.17
C SER A 223 39.46 18.12 35.34
N VAL A 224 39.18 18.81 36.45
CA VAL A 224 40.02 19.77 37.13
C VAL A 224 41.36 19.12 37.48
N SER A 225 42.47 19.75 37.07
CA SER A 225 43.68 20.01 37.87
C SER A 225 44.60 20.97 37.14
#